data_AF-A0A9D6SIX1-F1
#
_entry.id   AF-A0A9D6SIX1-F1
#
_cell.length_a   1.000
_cell.length_b   1.000
_cell.length_c   1.000
_cell.angle_alpha   90.00
_cell.angle_beta   90.00
_cell.angle_gamma   90.00
#
_symmetry.space_group_name_H-M   'P 1'
#
loop_
_entity.id
_entity.type
_entity.pdbx_description
1 polymer ?
#
loop_
_entity_poly.entity_id
_entity_poly.type
_entity_poly.pdbx_seq_one_letter_code
_entity_poly.pdbx_strand_id
1 'polypeptide(L)'
;MLQYERIVELSRVLVAGEEEYGLEYKLSNVEDVLPQYKRQEGDWYVLGEIRMSTHVGTHIEFPFHHVRDGKDAASYPVGRLIGEAVVLDFSHKKKNEEIT
;
A
#
# COMPACT_ATOMS: atom_id res chain seq x y z
N MET A 1 6.91 11.13 23.59
CA MET A 1 6.46 9.89 22.90
C MET A 1 5.00 10.09 22.56
N LEU A 2 4.59 9.88 21.30
CA LEU A 2 3.19 10.08 20.91
C LEU A 2 2.34 9.01 21.61
N GLN A 3 1.26 9.43 22.26
CA GLN A 3 0.38 8.56 23.04
C GLN A 3 -0.99 8.64 22.37
N TYR A 4 -1.35 7.59 21.63
CA TYR A 4 -2.62 7.51 20.90
C TYR A 4 -3.60 6.62 21.66
N GLU A 5 -4.83 7.09 21.83
CA GLU A 5 -5.90 6.32 22.48
C GLU A 5 -6.52 5.28 21.54
N ARG A 6 -6.42 5.50 20.22
CA ARG A 6 -6.98 4.61 19.18
C ARG A 6 -6.15 4.68 17.90
N ILE A 7 -6.04 3.53 17.23
CA ILE A 7 -5.51 3.41 15.87
C ILE A 7 -6.68 3.00 14.96
N VAL A 8 -6.84 3.68 13.83
CA VAL A 8 -7.89 3.40 12.84
C VAL A 8 -7.21 3.04 11.53
N GLU A 9 -7.60 1.90 10.95
CA GLU A 9 -7.08 1.45 9.66
C GLU A 9 -7.84 2.11 8.51
N LEU A 10 -7.11 2.75 7.59
CA LEU A 10 -7.68 3.48 6.45
C LEU A 10 -7.36 2.82 5.10
N SER A 11 -6.60 1.72 5.09
CA SER A 11 -6.25 1.00 3.87
C SER A 11 -7.36 0.02 3.48
N ARG A 12 -7.57 -0.11 2.16
CA ARG A 12 -8.41 -1.20 1.64
C ARG A 12 -7.59 -2.45 1.38
N VAL A 13 -8.26 -3.61 1.44
CA VAL A 13 -7.68 -4.88 0.99
C VAL A 13 -7.50 -4.84 -0.52
N LEU A 14 -6.33 -5.30 -0.98
CA LEU A 14 -6.02 -5.45 -2.39
C LEU A 14 -6.44 -6.83 -2.90
N VAL A 15 -7.12 -6.87 -4.05
CA VAL A 15 -7.63 -8.11 -4.64
C VAL A 15 -7.13 -8.24 -6.08
N ALA A 16 -6.19 -9.17 -6.30
CA ALA A 16 -5.60 -9.38 -7.62
C ALA A 16 -6.67 -9.70 -8.69
N GLY A 17 -6.63 -9.00 -9.82
CA GLY A 17 -7.62 -9.11 -10.89
C GLY A 17 -8.86 -8.22 -10.75
N GLU A 18 -9.08 -7.60 -9.59
CA GLU A 18 -10.19 -6.66 -9.36
C GLU A 18 -9.72 -5.20 -9.25
N GLU A 19 -8.41 -4.97 -9.26
CA GLU A 19 -7.81 -3.64 -9.16
C GLU A 19 -7.82 -2.90 -10.50
N GLU A 20 -7.95 -1.57 -10.45
CA GLU A 20 -7.83 -0.70 -11.63
C GLU A 20 -6.43 -0.76 -12.25
N TYR A 21 -5.40 -0.81 -11.40
CA TYR A 21 -4.00 -0.93 -11.81
C TYR A 21 -3.46 -2.33 -11.52
N GLY A 22 -2.46 -2.74 -12.30
CA GLY A 22 -1.90 -4.09 -12.23
C GLY A 22 -1.48 -4.51 -10.81
N LEU A 23 -1.99 -5.68 -10.40
CA LEU A 23 -1.62 -6.39 -9.19
C LEU A 23 -1.61 -7.89 -9.50
N GLU A 24 -0.45 -8.50 -9.35
CA GLU A 24 -0.24 -9.93 -9.44
C GLU A 24 0.35 -10.42 -8.12
N TYR A 25 -0.13 -11.57 -7.65
CA TYR A 25 0.37 -12.23 -6.47
C TYR A 25 0.52 -13.71 -6.73
N LYS A 26 1.64 -14.28 -6.29
CA LYS A 26 1.90 -15.72 -6.33
C LYS A 26 2.39 -16.18 -4.97
N LEU A 27 1.73 -17.19 -4.43
CA LEU A 27 2.21 -17.92 -3.26
C LEU A 27 2.87 -19.22 -3.71
N SER A 28 4.02 -19.56 -3.15
CA SER A 28 4.75 -20.79 -3.44
C SER A 28 5.33 -21.37 -2.17
N ASN A 29 5.58 -22.68 -2.12
CA ASN A 29 6.33 -23.22 -1.00
C ASN A 29 7.76 -22.71 -1.05
N VAL A 30 8.41 -22.59 0.12
CA VAL A 30 9.77 -22.03 0.17
C VAL A 30 10.75 -22.85 -0.67
N GLU A 31 10.65 -24.18 -0.67
CA GLU A 31 11.56 -25.06 -1.41
C GLU A 31 11.36 -25.00 -2.93
N ASP A 32 10.20 -24.54 -3.41
CA ASP A 32 9.93 -24.34 -4.83
C ASP A 32 10.73 -23.15 -5.40
N VAL A 33 11.01 -22.16 -4.55
CA VAL A 33 11.72 -20.93 -4.91
C VAL A 33 13.19 -20.97 -4.48
N LEU A 34 13.45 -21.56 -3.31
CA LEU A 34 14.75 -21.63 -2.67
C LEU A 34 15.03 -23.08 -2.24
N PRO A 35 15.49 -23.95 -3.17
CA PRO A 35 15.63 -25.39 -2.93
C PRO A 35 16.58 -25.79 -1.79
N GLN A 36 17.41 -24.86 -1.32
CA GLN A 36 18.29 -25.06 -0.16
C GLN A 36 17.53 -25.14 1.17
N TYR A 37 16.28 -24.66 1.23
CA TYR A 37 15.42 -24.81 2.40
C TYR A 37 14.57 -26.07 2.25
N LYS A 38 14.40 -26.80 3.36
CA LYS A 38 13.49 -27.94 3.45
C LYS A 38 12.52 -27.73 4.58
N ARG A 39 11.23 -27.85 4.27
CA ARG A 39 10.17 -27.87 5.28
C ARG A 39 10.11 -29.25 5.94
N GLN A 40 9.69 -29.28 7.21
CA GLN A 40 9.26 -30.55 7.80
C GLN A 40 7.86 -30.88 7.32
N GLU A 41 7.48 -32.15 7.41
CA GLU A 41 6.15 -32.59 7.06
C GLU A 41 5.11 -31.91 7.99
N GLY A 42 4.13 -31.23 7.39
CA GLY A 42 3.10 -30.47 8.10
C GLY A 42 3.41 -28.98 8.30
N ASP A 43 4.61 -28.51 7.98
CA ASP A 43 4.97 -27.10 8.14
C ASP A 43 4.36 -26.21 7.05
N TRP A 44 3.66 -25.15 7.48
CA TRP A 44 3.23 -24.07 6.60
C TRP A 44 4.32 -23.01 6.47
N TYR A 45 5.20 -23.18 5.48
CA TYR A 45 6.26 -22.22 5.16
C TYR A 45 6.26 -21.87 3.67
N VAL A 46 5.69 -20.71 3.35
CA VAL A 46 5.43 -20.24 1.99
C VAL A 46 6.08 -18.88 1.76
N LEU A 47 6.39 -18.58 0.50
CA LEU A 47 6.88 -17.29 0.03
C LEU A 47 5.86 -16.67 -0.93
N GLY A 48 5.52 -15.41 -0.70
CA GLY A 48 4.69 -14.62 -1.61
C GLY A 48 5.55 -13.71 -2.48
N GLU A 49 5.34 -13.72 -3.80
CA GLU A 49 5.82 -12.70 -4.73
C GLU A 49 4.65 -11.79 -5.10
N ILE A 50 4.89 -10.47 -5.06
CA ILE A 50 3.93 -9.46 -5.48
C ILE A 50 4.57 -8.63 -6.59
N ARG A 51 3.82 -8.42 -7.67
CA ARG A 51 4.13 -7.42 -8.69
C ARG A 51 2.97 -6.46 -8.77
N MET A 52 3.24 -5.17 -8.60
CA MET A 52 2.18 -4.19 -8.51
C MET A 52 2.57 -2.83 -9.10
N SER A 53 1.58 -2.11 -9.59
CA SER A 53 1.69 -0.67 -9.88
C SER A 53 1.85 0.13 -8.59
N THR A 54 2.58 1.25 -8.65
CA THR A 54 2.69 2.20 -7.54
C THR A 54 1.37 2.94 -7.25
N HIS A 55 0.40 2.90 -8.17
CA HIS A 55 -0.90 3.55 -8.04
C HIS A 55 -2.03 2.57 -7.69
N VAL A 56 -1.73 1.31 -7.35
CA VAL A 56 -2.76 0.35 -7.00
C VAL A 56 -3.28 0.59 -5.57
N GLY A 57 -4.60 0.60 -5.41
CA GLY A 57 -5.27 0.71 -4.11
C GLY A 57 -4.99 1.97 -3.30
N THR A 58 -5.05 1.84 -1.97
CA THR A 58 -4.64 2.91 -1.06
C THR A 58 -3.13 3.09 -1.19
N HIS A 59 -2.69 4.20 -1.77
CA HIS A 59 -1.29 4.46 -2.07
C HIS A 59 -0.89 5.90 -1.73
N ILE A 60 0.41 6.18 -1.83
CA ILE A 60 0.98 7.52 -1.63
C ILE A 60 1.56 7.98 -2.97
N GLU A 61 1.15 9.15 -3.42
CA GLU A 61 1.78 9.82 -4.56
C GLU A 61 2.89 10.75 -4.08
N PHE A 62 4.12 10.48 -4.52
CA PHE A 62 5.28 11.32 -4.24
C PHE A 62 5.43 12.41 -5.31
N PRO A 63 6.08 13.55 -5.00
CA PRO A 63 6.26 14.65 -5.96
C PRO A 63 6.81 14.23 -7.33
N PHE A 64 7.68 13.23 -7.37
CA PHE A 64 8.24 12.68 -8.62
C PHE A 64 7.18 12.23 -9.64
N HIS A 65 5.94 11.92 -9.21
CA HIS A 65 4.85 11.55 -10.11
C HIS A 65 4.51 12.65 -11.14
N HIS A 66 4.64 13.93 -10.77
CA HIS A 66 4.32 15.07 -11.64
C HIS A 66 5.42 16.13 -11.73
N VAL A 67 6.42 16.09 -10.85
CA VAL A 67 7.54 17.03 -10.81
C VAL A 67 8.81 16.24 -11.15
N ARG A 68 9.42 16.50 -12.31
CA ARG A 68 10.57 15.73 -12.82
C ARG A 68 11.73 15.63 -11.82
N ASP A 69 12.01 16.72 -11.10
CA ASP A 69 13.07 16.76 -10.07
C ASP A 69 12.49 16.64 -8.65
N GLY A 70 11.24 16.18 -8.55
CA GLY A 70 10.55 15.92 -7.30
C GLY A 70 11.15 14.73 -6.57
N LYS A 71 11.00 14.72 -5.24
CA LYS A 71 11.43 13.59 -4.41
C LYS A 71 10.58 12.36 -4.69
N ASP A 72 11.23 11.20 -4.73
CA ASP A 72 10.61 9.88 -4.81
C ASP A 72 10.42 9.27 -3.42
N ALA A 73 9.87 8.04 -3.37
CA ALA A 73 9.64 7.32 -2.11
C ALA A 73 10.92 7.08 -1.29
N ALA A 74 12.06 6.91 -1.96
CA ALA A 74 13.34 6.62 -1.31
C ALA A 74 13.98 7.87 -0.68
N SER A 75 13.70 9.05 -1.23
CA SER A 75 14.29 10.33 -0.82
C SER A 75 13.34 11.25 -0.05
N TYR A 76 12.05 10.93 0.00
CA TYR A 76 11.06 11.73 0.73
C TYR A 76 11.32 11.68 2.24
N PRO A 77 11.32 12.82 2.97
CA PRO A 77 11.59 12.82 4.40
C PRO A 77 10.53 12.05 5.19
N VAL A 78 10.91 10.99 5.90
CA VAL A 78 9.98 10.14 6.67
C VAL A 78 9.16 10.92 7.71
N GLY A 79 9.75 11.95 8.31
CA GLY A 79 9.04 12.82 9.26
C GLY A 79 7.88 13.61 8.65
N ARG A 80 7.78 13.69 7.30
CA ARG A 80 6.64 14.28 6.59
C ARG A 80 5.55 13.27 6.23
N LEU A 81 5.72 11.99 6.59
CA LEU A 81 4.68 10.96 6.46
C LEU A 81 3.84 10.81 7.74
N ILE A 82 4.14 11.62 8.77
CA ILE A 82 3.45 11.64 10.05
C ILE A 82 3.02 13.08 10.32
N GLY A 83 1.75 13.29 10.61
CA GLY A 83 1.23 14.62 10.88
C GLY A 83 -0.20 14.60 11.40
N GLU A 84 -0.67 15.76 11.82
CA GLU A 84 -2.07 15.99 12.13
C GLU A 84 -2.88 16.07 10.84
N ALA A 85 -4.10 15.53 10.87
CA ALA A 85 -5.03 15.58 9.76
C ALA A 85 -6.37 16.11 10.23
N VAL A 86 -7.11 16.76 9.33
CA VAL A 86 -8.49 17.17 9.56
C VAL A 86 -9.42 16.33 8.67
N VAL A 87 -10.56 15.94 9.22
CA VAL A 87 -11.61 15.25 8.45
C VAL A 87 -12.64 16.28 8.04
N LEU A 88 -12.75 16.52 6.73
CA LEU A 88 -13.79 17.34 6.14
C LEU A 88 -14.86 16.41 5.56
N ASP A 89 -16.09 16.48 6.08
CA ASP A 89 -17.19 15.61 5.66
C ASP A 89 -18.00 16.24 4.52
N PHE A 90 -17.87 15.65 3.33
CA PHE A 90 -18.61 16.02 2.12
C PHE A 90 -19.58 14.92 1.65
N SER A 91 -19.97 14.00 2.54
CA SER A 91 -20.88 12.88 2.21
C SER A 91 -22.24 13.31 1.63
N HIS A 92 -22.62 14.57 1.82
CA HIS A 92 -23.84 15.18 1.28
C HIS A 92 -23.72 15.67 -0.17
N LYS A 93 -22.50 15.84 -0.70
CA LYS A 93 -22.27 16.38 -2.06
C LYS A 93 -22.55 15.35 -3.14
N LYS A 94 -22.96 15.82 -4.32
CA LYS A 94 -23.17 14.97 -5.50
C LYS A 94 -21.90 14.84 -6.33
N LYS A 95 -21.88 13.82 -7.21
CA LYS A 95 -20.82 13.66 -8.21
C LYS A 95 -20.69 14.96 -9.03
N ASN A 96 -19.45 15.41 -9.22
CA ASN A 96 -19.07 16.65 -9.93
C ASN A 96 -19.51 17.96 -9.25
N GLU A 97 -19.93 17.92 -7.98
CA GLU A 97 -20.14 19.14 -7.19
C GLU A 97 -18.82 19.65 -6.60
N GLU A 98 -18.56 20.95 -6.69
CA GLU A 98 -17.32 21.56 -6.19
C GLU A 98 -17.23 21.52 -4.66
N ILE A 99 -16.00 21.38 -4.15
CA ILE A 99 -15.67 21.61 -2.75
C ILE A 99 -15.25 23.08 -2.60
N THR A 100 -16.04 23.87 -1.88
CA THR A 100 -15.88 25.32 -1.68
C THR A 100 -15.76 25.68 -0.21
#